data_AF-A0A4Y3WKP9-F1
#
_entry.id   AF-A0A4Y3WKP9-F1
#
_cell.length_a   1.000
_cell.length_b   1.000
_cell.length_c   1.000
_cell.angle_alpha   90.00
_cell.angle_beta   90.00
_cell.angle_gamma   90.00
#
_symmetry.space_group_name_H-M   'P 1'
#
loop_
_entity.id
_entity.type
_entity.pdbx_description
1 polymer ?
#
loop_
_entity_poly.entity_id
_entity_poly.type
_entity_poly.pdbx_seq_one_letter_code
_entity_poly.pdbx_strand_id
1 'polypeptide(L)'
;MLARRYRELDLTVGLVLGGERALVVDTRGDAVQGREWAAAVRAVTALPLAVTITHAHFDHCFGTAAFLPCPVYAHPACRAAIAATAAAQRAEWSAYYRDRGDDATADALARTDPPLPDADAPAVLELGGRAVALRRPGRGHTDHDLVVHVDGVVFAGDLVEQGAPPSVGPDSVPAEWPATLDALLALGPAVVVPGHGDPVDAAFVAAQRDTLAGA
;
A
#
# COMPACT_ATOMS: atom_id res chain seq x y z
N MET A 1 10.27 -4.54 12.21
CA MET A 1 9.40 -4.28 11.05
C MET A 1 10.16 -4.69 9.81
N LEU A 2 9.46 -5.10 8.77
CA LEU A 2 10.02 -5.55 7.50
C LEU A 2 9.35 -4.73 6.40
N ALA A 3 10.15 -4.14 5.52
CA ALA A 3 9.70 -3.69 4.20
C ALA A 3 10.28 -4.69 3.19
N ARG A 4 9.44 -5.25 2.32
CA ARG A 4 9.87 -6.20 1.30
C ARG A 4 9.52 -5.66 -0.07
N ARG A 5 10.57 -5.34 -0.84
CA ARG A 5 10.49 -4.98 -2.25
C ARG A 5 10.44 -6.24 -3.11
N TYR A 6 9.54 -6.27 -4.08
CA TYR A 6 9.45 -7.29 -5.10
C TYR A 6 9.85 -6.70 -6.44
N ARG A 7 10.48 -7.52 -7.30
CA ARG A 7 10.94 -7.06 -8.61
C ARG A 7 9.79 -6.68 -9.54
N GLU A 8 8.65 -7.36 -9.41
CA GLU A 8 7.45 -6.98 -10.16
C GLU A 8 6.95 -5.64 -9.62
N LEU A 9 6.86 -4.67 -10.53
CA LEU A 9 6.53 -3.26 -10.31
C LEU A 9 7.46 -2.51 -9.35
N ASP A 10 8.53 -3.10 -8.85
CA ASP A 10 9.29 -2.54 -7.72
C ASP A 10 8.42 -2.31 -6.46
N LEU A 11 7.28 -3.01 -6.35
CA LEU A 11 6.31 -2.83 -5.26
C LEU A 11 6.93 -3.24 -3.90
N THR A 12 6.73 -2.39 -2.91
CA THR A 12 7.17 -2.56 -1.53
C THR A 12 5.99 -2.70 -0.59
N VAL A 13 5.94 -3.85 0.11
CA VAL A 13 4.91 -4.16 1.11
C VAL A 13 5.50 -4.26 2.51
N GLY A 14 4.68 -4.07 3.54
CA GLY A 14 5.14 -3.92 4.92
C GLY A 14 4.64 -4.97 5.90
N LEU A 15 5.44 -5.26 6.93
CA LEU A 15 5.05 -6.02 8.12
C LEU A 15 5.55 -5.32 9.39
N VAL A 16 4.60 -4.96 10.26
CA VAL A 16 4.88 -4.40 11.59
C VAL A 16 4.54 -5.45 12.65
N LEU A 17 5.53 -5.84 13.45
CA LEU A 17 5.35 -6.78 14.56
C LEU A 17 5.09 -6.01 15.85
N GLY A 18 4.10 -6.44 16.63
CA GLY A 18 3.98 -6.13 18.06
C GLY A 18 4.12 -7.40 18.90
N GLY A 19 3.68 -7.35 20.16
CA GLY A 19 3.74 -8.48 21.10
C GLY A 19 2.57 -9.46 20.99
N GLU A 20 1.41 -9.02 20.51
CA GLU A 20 0.17 -9.83 20.48
C GLU A 20 -0.40 -10.02 19.07
N ARG A 21 -0.05 -9.15 18.13
CA ARG A 21 -0.49 -9.20 16.74
C ARG A 21 0.53 -8.54 15.82
N ALA A 22 0.38 -8.76 14.52
CA ALA A 22 1.16 -8.07 13.50
C ALA A 22 0.23 -7.38 12.49
N LEU A 23 0.71 -6.27 11.93
CA LEU A 23 0.03 -5.54 10.86
C LEU A 23 0.77 -5.76 9.54
N VAL A 24 0.06 -6.25 8.54
CA VAL A 24 0.50 -6.29 7.15
C VAL A 24 0.06 -5.01 6.46
N VAL A 25 0.96 -4.35 5.76
CA VAL A 25 0.70 -3.15 4.94
C VAL A 25 0.78 -3.59 3.48
N ASP A 26 -0.37 -3.55 2.80
CA ASP A 26 -0.58 -4.00 1.43
C ASP A 26 -0.29 -5.49 1.16
N THR A 27 -0.86 -5.99 0.06
CA THR A 27 -1.11 -7.43 -0.12
C THR A 27 -0.73 -8.00 -1.48
N ARG A 28 -0.10 -7.21 -2.36
CA ARG A 28 0.31 -7.58 -3.73
C ARG A 28 -0.88 -7.68 -4.71
N GLY A 29 -0.57 -7.87 -6.01
CA GLY A 29 -1.48 -7.66 -7.13
C GLY A 29 -2.34 -8.83 -7.58
N ASP A 30 -2.11 -10.04 -7.07
CA ASP A 30 -2.95 -11.18 -7.39
C ASP A 30 -2.93 -12.25 -6.30
N ALA A 31 -3.78 -13.27 -6.44
CA ALA A 31 -3.88 -14.35 -5.44
C ALA A 31 -2.61 -15.20 -5.30
N VAL A 32 -1.79 -15.36 -6.36
CA VAL A 32 -0.50 -16.07 -6.30
C VAL A 32 0.51 -15.23 -5.51
N GLN A 33 0.66 -13.96 -5.87
CA GLN A 33 1.57 -13.05 -5.19
C GLN A 33 1.17 -12.82 -3.73
N GLY A 34 -0.13 -12.69 -3.45
CA GLY A 34 -0.66 -12.58 -2.08
C GLY A 34 -0.32 -13.80 -1.23
N ARG A 35 -0.41 -15.02 -1.80
CA ARG A 35 0.02 -16.25 -1.10
C ARG A 35 1.52 -16.30 -0.86
N GLU A 36 2.34 -15.84 -1.82
CA GLU A 36 3.78 -15.72 -1.62
C GLU A 36 4.10 -14.77 -0.44
N TRP A 37 3.46 -13.60 -0.42
CA TRP A 37 3.67 -12.64 0.64
C TRP A 37 3.17 -13.14 1.99
N ALA A 38 1.98 -13.75 2.04
CA ALA A 38 1.45 -14.36 3.26
C ALA A 38 2.37 -15.46 3.81
N ALA A 39 2.93 -16.31 2.94
CA ALA A 39 3.89 -17.34 3.35
C ALA A 39 5.16 -16.72 3.95
N ALA A 40 5.68 -15.64 3.36
CA ALA A 40 6.84 -14.93 3.89
C ALA A 40 6.55 -14.25 5.23
N VAL A 41 5.38 -13.65 5.40
CA VAL A 41 4.93 -13.12 6.70
C VAL A 41 4.87 -14.24 7.74
N ARG A 42 4.34 -15.41 7.38
CA ARG A 42 4.25 -16.57 8.28
C ARG A 42 5.60 -17.20 8.62
N ALA A 43 6.59 -17.07 7.75
CA ALA A 43 7.96 -17.44 8.09
C ALA A 43 8.59 -16.53 9.17
N VAL A 44 8.08 -15.30 9.32
CA VAL A 44 8.55 -14.33 10.32
C VAL A 44 7.75 -14.40 11.62
N THR A 45 6.43 -14.63 11.55
CA THR A 45 5.58 -14.58 12.75
C THR A 45 4.37 -15.53 12.70
N ALA A 46 4.05 -16.11 13.85
CA ALA A 46 2.83 -16.87 14.07
C ALA A 46 1.70 -16.03 14.71
N LEU A 47 1.94 -14.74 14.98
CA LEU A 47 0.97 -13.87 15.63
C LEU A 47 -0.32 -13.72 14.79
N PRO A 48 -1.47 -13.47 15.43
CA PRO A 48 -2.66 -12.96 14.75
C PRO A 48 -2.33 -11.78 13.84
N LEU A 49 -2.88 -11.77 12.63
CA LEU A 49 -2.66 -10.70 11.66
C LEU A 49 -3.82 -9.71 11.68
N ALA A 50 -3.53 -8.50 11.26
CA ALA A 50 -4.48 -7.63 10.58
C ALA A 50 -3.80 -7.06 9.34
N VAL A 51 -4.62 -6.63 8.39
CA VAL A 51 -4.18 -5.99 7.15
C VAL A 51 -4.60 -4.53 7.18
N THR A 52 -3.76 -3.66 6.63
CA THR A 52 -4.18 -2.35 6.17
C THR A 52 -3.83 -2.19 4.69
N ILE A 53 -4.76 -1.60 3.94
CA ILE A 53 -4.59 -1.27 2.53
C ILE A 53 -4.39 0.22 2.40
N THR A 54 -3.30 0.65 1.75
CA THR A 54 -2.96 2.07 1.60
C THR A 54 -3.91 2.80 0.67
N HIS A 55 -4.24 2.20 -0.48
CA HIS A 55 -5.17 2.73 -1.46
C HIS A 55 -5.69 1.60 -2.40
N ALA A 56 -6.59 1.92 -3.33
CA ALA A 56 -7.38 0.92 -4.07
C ALA A 56 -6.74 0.35 -5.34
N HIS A 57 -5.45 0.60 -5.62
CA HIS A 57 -4.81 0.02 -6.80
C HIS A 57 -4.54 -1.48 -6.61
N PHE A 58 -4.60 -2.21 -7.72
CA PHE A 58 -4.69 -3.66 -7.72
C PHE A 58 -3.52 -4.31 -6.98
N ASP A 59 -2.32 -3.80 -7.20
CA ASP A 59 -1.06 -4.25 -6.67
C ASP A 59 -0.92 -4.03 -5.16
N HIS A 60 -1.80 -3.25 -4.54
CA HIS A 60 -1.85 -3.10 -3.09
C HIS A 60 -2.91 -4.02 -2.44
N CYS A 61 -3.98 -4.38 -3.15
CA CYS A 61 -5.16 -4.99 -2.51
C CYS A 61 -5.63 -6.35 -3.04
N PHE A 62 -5.21 -6.79 -4.23
CA PHE A 62 -5.76 -7.99 -4.87
C PHE A 62 -5.34 -9.29 -4.17
N GLY A 63 -4.18 -9.32 -3.54
CA GLY A 63 -3.70 -10.49 -2.79
C GLY A 63 -4.34 -10.67 -1.40
N THR A 64 -5.25 -9.79 -0.97
CA THR A 64 -5.82 -9.76 0.40
C THR A 64 -6.41 -11.10 0.86
N ALA A 65 -7.00 -11.89 -0.06
CA ALA A 65 -7.60 -13.19 0.27
C ALA A 65 -6.64 -14.16 0.99
N ALA A 66 -5.33 -14.05 0.74
CA ALA A 66 -4.32 -14.92 1.36
C ALA A 66 -4.11 -14.66 2.87
N PHE A 67 -4.58 -13.52 3.38
CA PHE A 67 -4.41 -13.11 4.78
C PHE A 67 -5.63 -13.41 5.66
N LEU A 68 -6.77 -13.71 5.04
CA LEU A 68 -8.01 -13.97 5.74
C LEU A 68 -7.99 -15.35 6.44
N PRO A 69 -8.71 -15.50 7.58
CA PRO A 69 -9.52 -14.48 8.25
C PRO A 69 -8.68 -13.54 9.13
N CYS A 70 -8.83 -12.23 8.93
CA CYS A 70 -8.35 -11.17 9.80
C CYS A 70 -9.08 -9.85 9.50
N PRO A 71 -9.07 -8.86 10.41
CA PRO A 71 -9.53 -7.51 10.09
C PRO A 71 -8.71 -6.90 8.94
N VAL A 72 -9.40 -6.22 8.01
CA VAL A 72 -8.82 -5.50 6.88
C VAL A 72 -9.23 -4.04 6.96
N TYR A 73 -8.28 -3.19 7.33
CA TYR A 73 -8.47 -1.76 7.52
C TYR A 73 -8.14 -0.97 6.24
N ALA A 74 -8.91 0.07 5.96
CA ALA A 74 -8.57 1.01 4.89
C ALA A 74 -9.19 2.39 5.15
N HIS A 75 -8.87 3.35 4.28
CA HIS A 75 -9.65 4.58 4.16
C HIS A 75 -11.12 4.26 3.79
N PRO A 76 -12.15 4.96 4.32
CA PRO A 76 -13.55 4.63 4.01
C PRO A 76 -13.88 4.64 2.51
N ALA A 77 -13.33 5.61 1.77
CA ALA A 77 -13.49 5.69 0.31
C ALA A 77 -12.73 4.58 -0.46
N CYS A 78 -11.67 3.99 0.11
CA CYS A 78 -10.91 2.91 -0.53
C CYS A 78 -11.80 1.68 -0.78
N ARG A 79 -12.66 1.32 0.19
CA ARG A 79 -13.60 0.20 0.02
C ARG A 79 -14.53 0.40 -1.19
N ALA A 80 -15.08 1.60 -1.33
CA ALA A 80 -15.97 1.93 -2.44
C ALA A 80 -15.20 1.97 -3.77
N ALA A 81 -13.98 2.49 -3.78
CA ALA A 81 -13.11 2.52 -4.93
C ALA A 81 -12.78 1.10 -5.43
N ILE A 82 -12.32 0.18 -4.55
CA ILE A 82 -12.05 -1.22 -4.92
C ILE A 82 -13.30 -1.87 -5.54
N ALA A 83 -14.46 -1.70 -4.91
CA ALA A 83 -15.71 -2.26 -5.43
C ALA A 83 -16.09 -1.72 -6.82
N ALA A 84 -15.77 -0.46 -7.11
CA ALA A 84 -16.08 0.19 -8.38
C ALA A 84 -15.06 -0.13 -9.48
N THR A 85 -13.77 -0.29 -9.14
CA THR A 85 -12.69 -0.31 -10.13
C THR A 85 -12.03 -1.68 -10.32
N ALA A 86 -12.19 -2.65 -9.41
CA ALA A 86 -11.47 -3.92 -9.46
C ALA A 86 -11.62 -4.67 -10.80
N ALA A 87 -12.82 -4.70 -11.39
CA ALA A 87 -13.04 -5.36 -12.67
C ALA A 87 -12.30 -4.67 -13.84
N ALA A 88 -12.27 -3.33 -13.83
CA ALA A 88 -11.57 -2.55 -14.85
C ALA A 88 -10.05 -2.69 -14.71
N GLN A 89 -9.53 -2.52 -13.49
CA GLN A 89 -8.10 -2.71 -13.20
C GLN A 89 -7.63 -4.11 -13.59
N ARG A 90 -8.41 -5.15 -13.24
CA ARG A 90 -8.10 -6.53 -13.64
C ARG A 90 -8.00 -6.69 -15.15
N ALA A 91 -8.96 -6.16 -15.90
CA ALA A 91 -8.96 -6.27 -17.36
C ALA A 91 -7.75 -5.54 -17.98
N GLU A 92 -7.48 -4.32 -17.53
CA GLU A 92 -6.37 -3.49 -17.98
C GLU A 92 -5.01 -4.14 -17.70
N TRP A 93 -4.75 -4.47 -16.44
CA TRP A 93 -3.45 -4.97 -16.03
C TRP A 93 -3.20 -6.42 -16.50
N SER A 94 -4.25 -7.23 -16.67
CA SER A 94 -4.08 -8.55 -17.31
C SER A 94 -3.69 -8.41 -18.78
N ALA A 95 -4.24 -7.43 -19.50
CA ALA A 95 -3.82 -7.15 -20.87
C ALA A 95 -2.38 -6.60 -20.91
N TYR A 96 -2.03 -5.68 -20.01
CA TYR A 96 -0.67 -5.15 -19.88
C TYR A 96 0.39 -6.26 -19.71
N TYR A 97 0.15 -7.21 -18.80
CA TYR A 97 1.08 -8.31 -18.57
C TYR A 97 1.17 -9.26 -19.78
N ARG A 98 0.03 -9.54 -20.43
CA ARG A 98 -0.01 -10.37 -21.65
C ARG A 98 0.77 -9.73 -22.80
N ASP A 99 0.64 -8.43 -23.02
CA ASP A 99 1.36 -7.69 -24.07
C ASP A 99 2.88 -7.70 -23.86
N ARG A 100 3.32 -7.91 -22.61
CA ARG A 100 4.74 -8.02 -22.23
C ARG A 100 5.23 -9.47 -22.18
N GLY A 101 4.39 -10.44 -22.53
CA GLY A 101 4.71 -11.86 -22.55
C GLY A 101 4.74 -12.52 -21.16
N ASP A 102 4.15 -11.90 -20.14
CA ASP A 102 3.97 -12.48 -18.81
C ASP A 102 2.55 -13.04 -18.66
N ASP A 103 2.29 -14.12 -19.40
CA ASP A 103 1.00 -14.81 -19.36
C ASP A 103 0.66 -15.35 -17.97
N ALA A 104 1.67 -15.69 -17.17
CA ALA A 104 1.47 -16.25 -15.84
C ALA A 104 0.86 -15.22 -14.88
N THR A 105 1.43 -14.01 -14.82
CA THR A 105 0.90 -12.91 -14.01
C THR A 105 -0.45 -12.44 -14.56
N ALA A 106 -0.58 -12.30 -15.89
CA ALA A 106 -1.84 -11.94 -16.53
C ALA A 106 -2.98 -12.90 -16.15
N ASP A 107 -2.73 -14.21 -16.20
CA ASP A 107 -3.72 -15.23 -15.87
C ASP A 107 -4.05 -15.28 -14.37
N ALA A 108 -3.05 -15.08 -13.51
CA ALA A 108 -3.25 -15.01 -12.07
C ALA A 108 -4.14 -13.82 -11.70
N LEU A 109 -3.83 -12.65 -12.25
CA LEU A 109 -4.60 -11.44 -12.07
C LEU A 109 -6.03 -11.56 -12.62
N ALA A 110 -6.20 -12.10 -13.84
CA ALA A 110 -7.50 -12.30 -14.48
C ALA A 110 -8.47 -13.20 -13.68
N ARG A 111 -7.95 -14.04 -12.77
CA ARG A 111 -8.72 -14.90 -11.88
C ARG A 111 -8.84 -14.38 -10.44
N THR A 112 -8.32 -13.19 -10.15
CA THR A 112 -8.30 -12.63 -8.81
C THR A 112 -9.42 -11.60 -8.63
N ASP A 113 -10.25 -11.81 -7.60
CA ASP A 113 -11.17 -10.82 -7.07
C ASP A 113 -10.74 -10.46 -5.63
N PRO A 114 -10.38 -9.20 -5.34
CA PRO A 114 -10.02 -8.77 -3.99
C PRO A 114 -11.22 -8.86 -3.04
N PRO A 115 -11.07 -9.43 -1.83
CA PRO A 115 -11.94 -9.12 -0.72
C PRO A 115 -11.95 -7.62 -0.43
N LEU A 116 -13.11 -7.06 -0.12
CA LEU A 116 -13.21 -5.66 0.29
C LEU A 116 -12.74 -5.48 1.73
N PRO A 117 -12.08 -4.35 2.07
CA PRO A 117 -11.87 -3.96 3.45
C PRO A 117 -13.18 -4.00 4.26
N ASP A 118 -13.11 -4.52 5.48
CA ASP A 118 -14.27 -4.76 6.33
C ASP A 118 -14.38 -3.76 7.48
N ALA A 119 -13.37 -2.92 7.69
CA ALA A 119 -13.37 -1.89 8.71
C ALA A 119 -12.64 -0.60 8.27
N ASP A 120 -13.11 0.54 8.78
CA ASP A 120 -12.39 1.79 8.69
C ASP A 120 -11.09 1.72 9.50
N ALA A 121 -10.02 2.28 8.97
CA ALA A 121 -8.75 2.38 9.68
C ALA A 121 -8.91 3.20 10.97
N PRO A 122 -8.59 2.63 12.16
CA PRO A 122 -8.59 3.39 13.39
C PRO A 122 -7.40 4.37 13.39
N ALA A 123 -7.52 5.48 14.12
CA ALA A 123 -6.41 6.42 14.23
C ALA A 123 -5.16 5.77 14.85
N VAL A 124 -5.33 4.86 15.81
CA VAL A 124 -4.23 4.09 16.41
C VAL A 124 -4.66 2.63 16.52
N LEU A 125 -3.76 1.74 16.12
CA LEU A 125 -3.89 0.30 16.25
C LEU A 125 -2.81 -0.22 17.20
N GLU A 126 -3.24 -0.75 18.35
CA GLU A 126 -2.33 -1.40 19.29
C GLU A 126 -2.00 -2.81 18.82
N LEU A 127 -0.70 -3.14 18.75
CA LEU A 127 -0.21 -4.46 18.35
C LEU A 127 0.31 -5.31 19.53
N GLY A 128 -0.01 -4.92 20.77
CA GLY A 128 0.52 -5.53 22.00
C GLY A 128 1.81 -4.86 22.43
N GLY A 129 1.70 -3.66 23.00
CA GLY A 129 2.85 -2.84 23.45
C GLY A 129 3.50 -1.99 22.36
N ARG A 130 2.93 -1.98 21.15
CA ARG A 130 3.40 -1.15 20.02
C ARG A 130 2.21 -0.48 19.35
N ALA A 131 2.13 0.84 19.49
CA ALA A 131 1.10 1.66 18.89
C ALA A 131 1.46 1.99 17.43
N VAL A 132 0.55 1.69 16.51
CA VAL A 132 0.70 2.01 15.08
C VAL A 132 -0.32 3.07 14.70
N ALA A 133 0.14 4.19 14.18
CA ALA A 133 -0.70 5.28 13.72
C ALA A 133 -1.10 5.08 12.26
N LEU A 134 -2.39 4.85 11.98
CA LEU A 134 -2.91 4.91 10.62
C LEU A 134 -3.43 6.34 10.37
N ARG A 135 -2.92 6.99 9.33
CA ARG A 135 -3.10 8.42 9.07
C ARG A 135 -3.61 8.63 7.66
N ARG A 136 -4.49 9.62 7.51
CA ARG A 136 -5.03 10.08 6.23
C ARG A 136 -4.49 11.49 6.00
N PRO A 137 -3.29 11.62 5.40
CA PRO A 137 -2.57 12.90 5.37
C PRO A 137 -3.22 13.94 4.45
N GLY A 138 -4.11 13.51 3.55
CA GLY A 138 -4.77 14.33 2.54
C GLY A 138 -4.94 13.53 1.26
N ARG A 139 -5.39 14.19 0.19
CA ARG A 139 -5.52 13.60 -1.15
C ARG A 139 -4.23 13.82 -1.92
N GLY A 140 -3.80 12.84 -2.71
CA GLY A 140 -2.57 12.94 -3.48
C GLY A 140 -2.55 11.96 -4.63
N HIS A 141 -1.99 10.78 -4.38
CA HIS A 141 -1.97 9.71 -5.36
C HIS A 141 -3.38 9.21 -5.65
N THR A 142 -4.22 9.14 -4.62
CA THR A 142 -5.68 8.95 -4.72
C THR A 142 -6.43 9.93 -3.81
N ASP A 143 -7.77 9.87 -3.80
CA ASP A 143 -8.58 10.57 -2.80
C ASP A 143 -8.78 9.78 -1.49
N HIS A 144 -8.11 8.64 -1.35
CA HIS A 144 -8.29 7.70 -0.26
C HIS A 144 -6.96 7.12 0.25
N ASP A 145 -5.89 7.91 0.14
CA ASP A 145 -4.55 7.53 0.60
C ASP A 145 -4.51 7.36 2.13
N LEU A 146 -3.89 6.27 2.57
CA LEU A 146 -3.63 5.94 3.96
C LEU A 146 -2.15 5.63 4.16
N VAL A 147 -1.54 6.23 5.18
CA VAL A 147 -0.15 5.97 5.57
C VAL A 147 -0.08 5.33 6.95
N VAL A 148 0.95 4.52 7.18
CA VAL A 148 1.20 3.82 8.45
C VAL A 148 2.45 4.38 9.09
N HIS A 149 2.31 5.03 10.25
CA HIS A 149 3.43 5.58 11.02
C HIS A 149 3.69 4.76 12.29
N VAL A 150 4.91 4.27 12.46
CA VAL A 150 5.34 3.53 13.65
C VAL A 150 6.84 3.72 13.87
N ASP A 151 7.24 4.10 15.09
CA ASP A 151 8.64 4.25 15.52
C ASP A 151 9.54 5.03 14.55
N GLY A 152 9.03 6.15 14.02
CA GLY A 152 9.76 6.99 13.06
C GLY A 152 9.84 6.42 11.64
N VAL A 153 9.12 5.33 11.33
CA VAL A 153 8.98 4.78 9.98
C VAL A 153 7.57 5.05 9.46
N VAL A 154 7.47 5.59 8.24
CA VAL A 154 6.19 5.78 7.54
C VAL A 154 6.13 4.88 6.31
N PHE A 155 5.17 3.97 6.25
CA PHE A 155 4.78 3.35 4.99
C PHE A 155 3.81 4.29 4.29
N ALA A 156 4.25 4.84 3.15
CA ALA A 156 3.56 5.91 2.45
C ALA A 156 2.56 5.42 1.40
N GLY A 157 2.66 4.16 0.98
CA GLY A 157 2.09 3.74 -0.30
C GLY A 157 2.58 4.67 -1.41
N ASP A 158 1.76 4.82 -2.45
CA ASP A 158 2.14 5.53 -3.67
C ASP A 158 2.09 7.05 -3.53
N LEU A 159 1.82 7.58 -2.33
CA LEU A 159 2.11 8.99 -2.05
C LEU A 159 3.60 9.31 -2.27
N VAL A 160 4.50 8.34 -2.04
CA VAL A 160 5.94 8.47 -2.29
C VAL A 160 6.38 7.36 -3.24
N GLU A 161 7.08 7.74 -4.30
CA GLU A 161 7.49 6.85 -5.39
C GLU A 161 9.00 7.01 -5.65
N GLN A 162 9.74 5.92 -5.50
CA GLN A 162 11.19 5.89 -5.68
C GLN A 162 11.59 5.06 -6.90
N GLY A 163 10.88 3.96 -7.18
CA GLY A 163 11.14 3.09 -8.33
C GLY A 163 10.87 3.75 -9.69
N ALA A 164 10.02 4.77 -9.70
CA ALA A 164 9.69 5.59 -10.86
C ALA A 164 9.29 7.01 -10.40
N PRO A 165 9.18 8.00 -11.30
CA PRO A 165 8.50 9.26 -10.98
C PRO A 165 7.07 9.03 -10.48
N PRO A 166 6.51 9.95 -9.67
CA PRO A 166 5.13 9.82 -9.16
C PRO A 166 4.12 9.51 -10.26
N SER A 167 3.36 8.43 -10.07
CA SER A 167 2.30 8.05 -11.00
C SER A 167 1.08 8.96 -10.81
N VAL A 168 0.74 9.74 -11.84
CA VAL A 168 -0.44 10.61 -11.87
C VAL A 168 -1.48 10.00 -12.79
N GLY A 169 -2.55 9.49 -12.20
CA GLY A 169 -3.67 8.85 -12.89
C GLY A 169 -4.97 9.66 -12.84
N PRO A 170 -6.05 9.14 -13.44
CA PRO A 170 -7.37 9.77 -13.43
C PRO A 170 -7.99 9.98 -12.03
N ASP A 171 -7.53 9.21 -11.04
CA ASP A 171 -7.96 9.24 -9.64
C ASP A 171 -7.01 10.04 -8.73
N SER A 172 -5.88 10.51 -9.26
CA SER A 172 -4.95 11.37 -8.54
C SER A 172 -5.47 12.80 -8.39
N VAL A 173 -4.94 13.49 -7.38
CA VAL A 173 -5.29 14.88 -7.03
C VAL A 173 -4.02 15.73 -6.96
N PRO A 174 -3.36 16.00 -8.10
CA PRO A 174 -2.02 16.62 -8.12
C PRO A 174 -1.96 17.97 -7.41
N ALA A 175 -3.02 18.77 -7.50
CA ALA A 175 -3.09 20.09 -6.86
C ALA A 175 -3.05 20.04 -5.32
N GLU A 176 -3.44 18.91 -4.72
CA GLU A 176 -3.44 18.72 -3.26
C GLU A 176 -2.25 17.89 -2.77
N TRP A 177 -1.62 17.11 -3.66
CA TRP A 177 -0.57 16.16 -3.32
C TRP A 177 0.64 16.82 -2.62
N PRO A 178 1.16 18.00 -3.01
CA PRO A 178 2.25 18.64 -2.28
C PRO A 178 1.93 18.91 -0.80
N ALA A 179 0.72 19.40 -0.50
CA ALA A 179 0.28 19.63 0.88
C ALA A 179 0.12 18.32 1.67
N THR A 180 -0.30 17.25 1.01
CA THR A 180 -0.35 15.90 1.59
C THR A 180 1.05 15.38 1.94
N LEU A 181 2.06 15.67 1.11
CA LEU A 181 3.46 15.33 1.42
C LEU A 181 4.03 16.19 2.54
N ASP A 182 3.64 17.46 2.66
CA ASP A 182 3.98 18.29 3.82
C ASP A 182 3.40 17.71 5.11
N ALA A 183 2.15 17.23 5.09
CA ALA A 183 1.53 16.57 6.22
C ALA A 183 2.23 15.25 6.59
N LEU A 184 2.71 14.49 5.60
CA LEU A 184 3.53 13.28 5.82
C LEU A 184 4.86 13.64 6.48
N LEU A 185 5.58 14.65 5.97
CA LEU A 185 6.84 15.14 6.52
C LEU A 185 6.69 15.67 7.95
N ALA A 186 5.56 16.30 8.27
CA ALA A 186 5.25 16.79 9.61
C ALA A 186 5.12 15.67 10.66
N LEU A 187 5.01 14.40 10.25
CA LEU A 187 5.08 13.25 11.15
C LEU A 187 6.50 13.03 11.71
N GLY A 188 7.52 13.68 11.14
CA GLY A 188 8.92 13.54 11.50
C GLY A 188 9.51 12.15 11.20
N PRO A 189 9.28 11.57 10.00
CA PRO A 189 9.82 10.25 9.70
C PRO A 189 11.35 10.26 9.63
N ALA A 190 11.98 9.29 10.28
CA ALA A 190 13.38 8.96 10.06
C ALA A 190 13.56 8.15 8.76
N VAL A 191 12.58 7.32 8.41
CA VAL A 191 12.54 6.52 7.17
C VAL A 191 11.15 6.57 6.58
N VAL A 192 11.05 6.71 5.27
CA VAL A 192 9.81 6.58 4.51
C VAL A 192 9.94 5.38 3.58
N VAL A 193 8.99 4.45 3.68
CA VAL A 193 8.88 3.29 2.79
C VAL A 193 7.88 3.65 1.69
N PRO A 194 8.33 3.84 0.44
CA PRO A 194 7.44 4.16 -0.68
C PRO A 194 6.56 2.96 -1.05
N GLY A 195 5.56 3.22 -1.88
CA GLY A 195 4.78 2.18 -2.56
C GLY A 195 5.67 1.37 -3.50
N HIS A 196 6.44 2.05 -4.36
CA HIS A 196 7.42 1.40 -5.24
C HIS A 196 8.85 1.91 -5.00
N GLY A 197 9.79 0.96 -4.84
CA GLY A 197 11.22 1.21 -4.70
C GLY A 197 11.76 1.00 -3.28
N ASP A 198 12.98 1.48 -3.06
CA ASP A 198 13.69 1.33 -1.78
C ASP A 198 13.26 2.38 -0.75
N PRO A 199 13.36 2.09 0.57
CA PRO A 199 13.14 3.08 1.61
C PRO A 199 14.03 4.34 1.43
N VAL A 200 13.43 5.50 1.66
CA VAL A 200 14.03 6.82 1.47
C VAL A 200 14.02 7.65 2.75
N ASP A 201 14.69 8.79 2.72
CA ASP A 201 14.69 9.77 3.81
C ASP A 201 13.70 10.92 3.55
N ALA A 202 13.56 11.81 4.54
CA ALA A 202 12.70 12.99 4.43
C ALA A 202 13.15 13.97 3.33
N ALA A 203 14.44 13.99 2.96
CA ALA A 203 14.95 14.88 1.92
C ALA A 203 14.48 14.44 0.53
N PHE A 204 14.43 13.13 0.28
CA PHE A 204 13.83 12.58 -0.94
C PHE A 204 12.35 12.99 -1.07
N VAL A 205 11.58 12.82 0.00
CA VAL A 205 10.14 13.18 0.00
C VAL A 205 9.94 14.67 -0.24
N ALA A 206 10.78 15.53 0.35
CA ALA A 206 10.75 16.97 0.10
C ALA A 206 11.04 17.31 -1.38
N ALA A 207 12.01 16.63 -2.01
CA ALA A 207 12.33 16.81 -3.42
C ALA A 207 11.19 16.35 -4.35
N GLN A 208 10.53 15.23 -4.03
CA GLN A 208 9.33 14.79 -4.77
C GLN A 208 8.19 15.81 -4.63
N ARG A 209 7.96 16.31 -3.41
CA ARG A 209 6.97 17.37 -3.11
C ARG A 209 7.23 18.63 -3.94
N ASP A 210 8.48 19.08 -4.01
CA ASP A 210 8.87 20.25 -4.81
C ASP A 210 8.65 20.03 -6.31
N THR A 211 8.92 18.82 -6.80
CA THR A 211 8.69 18.44 -8.20
C THR A 211 7.20 18.48 -8.54
N LEU A 212 6.35 17.91 -7.68
CA LEU A 212 4.90 17.91 -7.87
C LEU A 212 4.30 19.32 -7.76
N ALA A 213 4.85 20.18 -6.91
CA ALA A 213 4.41 21.58 -6.77
C ALA A 213 4.77 22.46 -7.98
N GLY A 214 5.79 22.07 -8.75
CA GLY A 214 6.23 22.78 -9.95
C GLY A 214 5.66 22.26 -11.27
N ALA A 215 4.86 21.20 -11.24
CA ALA A 215 4.28 20.53 -12.41
C ALA A 215 2.99 21.19 -12.93
#